data_AF-A0A255EG74-F1
#
_entry.id   AF-A0A255EG74-F1
#
_cell.length_a   1.000
_cell.length_b   1.000
_cell.length_c   1.000
_cell.angle_alpha   90.00
_cell.angle_beta   90.00
_cell.angle_gamma   90.00
#
_symmetry.space_group_name_H-M   'P 1'
#
loop_
_entity.id
_entity.type
_entity.pdbx_description
1 polymer ?
#
loop_
_entity_poly.entity_id
_entity_poly.type
_entity_poly.pdbx_seq_one_letter_code
_entity_poly.pdbx_strand_id
1 'polypeptide(L)' 'MKTLQTTLNTWFPSYPGMPLVVDSSFGPATEAALKEFQRRAGLTVDGVFGLLTRTKLANITGVLV' A
#
# COMPACT_ATOMS: atom_id res chain seq x y z
N MET A 1 -4.67 -8.55 -2.47
CA MET A 1 -3.22 -8.24 -2.44
C MET A 1 -2.71 -7.60 -3.72
N LYS A 2 -3.06 -8.08 -4.92
CA LYS A 2 -2.68 -7.38 -6.17
C LYS A 2 -3.15 -5.92 -6.21
N THR A 3 -4.39 -5.65 -5.80
CA THR A 3 -4.92 -4.29 -5.73
C THR A 3 -4.05 -3.38 -4.86
N LEU A 4 -3.57 -3.88 -3.72
CA LEU A 4 -2.65 -3.12 -2.86
C LEU A 4 -1.35 -2.80 -3.62
N GLN A 5 -0.69 -3.80 -4.20
CA GLN A 5 0.57 -3.61 -4.93
C GLN A 5 0.41 -2.67 -6.12
N THR A 6 -0.67 -2.82 -6.89
CA THR A 6 -1.01 -1.91 -8.00
C THR A 6 -1.21 -0.49 -7.50
N THR A 7 -2.03 -0.29 -6.46
CA THR A 7 -2.27 1.04 -5.91
C THR A 7 -1.00 1.67 -5.36
N LEU A 8 -0.18 0.91 -4.64
CA LEU A 8 1.11 1.39 -4.13
C LEU A 8 2.04 1.79 -5.27
N ASN A 9 2.12 1.02 -6.36
CA ASN A 9 2.88 1.38 -7.56
C ASN A 9 2.39 2.68 -8.20
N THR A 10 1.08 2.91 -8.24
CA THR A 10 0.49 4.14 -8.78
C THR A 10 0.78 5.36 -7.88
N TRP A 11 0.71 5.19 -6.57
CA TRP A 11 0.90 6.27 -5.60
C TRP A 11 2.36 6.60 -5.31
N PHE A 12 3.26 5.65 -5.51
CA PHE A 12 4.68 5.76 -5.18
C PHE A 12 5.61 5.37 -6.33
N PRO A 13 5.41 5.86 -7.56
CA PRO A 13 6.16 5.39 -8.74
C PRO A 13 7.69 5.61 -8.65
N SER A 14 8.14 6.48 -7.74
CA SER A 14 9.57 6.78 -7.53
C SER A 14 10.06 6.42 -6.12
N TYR A 15 9.30 5.64 -5.34
CA TYR A 15 9.74 5.19 -4.03
C TYR A 15 10.82 4.09 -4.15
N PRO A 16 11.86 4.08 -3.30
CA PRO A 16 12.91 3.07 -3.37
C PRO A 16 12.34 1.65 -3.34
N GLY A 17 12.81 0.80 -4.27
CA GLY A 17 12.33 -0.58 -4.41
C GLY A 17 11.02 -0.73 -5.19
N MET A 18 10.57 0.31 -5.91
CA MET A 18 9.43 0.24 -6.83
C MET A 18 9.84 0.19 -8.31
N PRO A 19 9.00 -0.38 -9.20
CA PRO A 19 7.67 -0.93 -8.90
C PRO A 19 7.73 -2.27 -8.13
N LEU A 20 6.75 -2.48 -7.26
CA LEU A 20 6.45 -3.78 -6.67
C LEU A 20 6.03 -4.75 -7.77
N VAL A 21 6.47 -6.01 -7.64
CA VAL A 21 5.90 -7.11 -8.43
C VAL A 21 4.44 -7.31 -8.01
N VAL A 22 3.51 -7.33 -8.97
CA VAL A 22 2.08 -7.52 -8.70
C VAL A 22 1.75 -9.02 -8.71
N ASP A 23 2.16 -9.71 -7.64
CA ASP A 23 2.10 -11.17 -7.51
C ASP A 23 1.13 -11.66 -6.43
N SER A 24 0.53 -10.76 -5.64
CA SER A 24 -0.31 -11.06 -4.47
C SER A 24 0.47 -11.45 -3.20
N SER A 25 1.80 -11.51 -3.26
CA SER A 25 2.65 -11.87 -2.12
C SER A 25 2.94 -10.66 -1.26
N PHE A 26 2.75 -10.79 0.05
CA PHE A 26 3.11 -9.75 1.00
C PHE A 26 4.58 -9.91 1.42
N GLY A 27 5.49 -9.52 0.52
CA GLY A 27 6.92 -9.55 0.77
C GLY A 27 7.46 -8.26 1.41
N PRO A 28 8.75 -8.23 1.80
CA PRO A 28 9.37 -7.09 2.48
C PRO A 28 9.22 -5.76 1.74
N ALA A 29 9.28 -5.76 0.41
CA ALA A 29 9.07 -4.55 -0.40
C ALA A 29 7.63 -4.03 -0.29
N THR A 30 6.64 -4.93 -0.28
CA THR A 30 5.22 -4.56 -0.11
C THR A 30 4.97 -4.02 1.29
N GLU A 31 5.56 -4.62 2.32
CA GLU A 31 5.47 -4.15 3.70
C GLU A 31 6.09 -2.76 3.88
N ALA A 32 7.28 -2.52 3.33
CA ALA A 32 7.95 -1.22 3.41
C ALA A 32 7.12 -0.11 2.74
N ALA A 33 6.60 -0.38 1.54
CA ALA A 33 5.70 0.54 0.85
C ALA A 33 4.39 0.76 1.62
N LEU A 34 3.85 -0.27 2.27
CA LEU A 34 2.64 -0.14 3.10
C LEU A 34 2.89 0.72 4.34
N LYS A 35 4.03 0.55 5.01
CA LYS A 35 4.39 1.37 6.17
C LYS A 35 4.56 2.84 5.78
N GLU A 36 5.17 3.11 4.62
CA GLU A 36 5.26 4.49 4.12
C GLU A 36 3.88 5.07 3.79
N PHE A 37 2.99 4.27 3.19
CA PHE A 37 1.59 4.66 2.99
C PHE A 37 0.93 5.04 4.30
N GLN A 38 0.99 4.17 5.31
CA GLN A 38 0.40 4.40 6.62
C GLN A 38 0.94 5.68 7.25
N ARG A 39 2.26 5.88 7.20
CA ARG A 39 2.92 7.09 7.71
C ARG A 39 2.40 8.36 7.06
N ARG A 40 2.32 8.39 5.72
CA ARG A 40 1.79 9.56 4.97
C ARG A 40 0.30 9.76 5.17
N ALA A 41 -0.43 8.68 5.40
CA ALA A 41 -1.87 8.70 5.61
C ALA A 41 -2.29 9.02 7.05
N GLY A 42 -1.34 9.18 7.97
CA GLY A 42 -1.61 9.44 9.39
C GLY A 42 -2.19 8.24 10.15
N LEU A 43 -1.89 7.02 9.69
CA LEU A 43 -2.32 5.77 10.32
C LEU A 43 -1.22 5.22 11.23
N THR A 44 -1.59 4.27 12.11
CA THR A 44 -0.60 3.43 12.79
C THR A 44 0.29 2.72 11.78
N VAL A 45 1.61 2.85 11.94
CA VAL A 45 2.62 2.29 11.02
C VAL A 45 3.00 0.88 11.47
N ASP A 46 2.05 -0.04 11.39
CA ASP A 46 2.20 -1.44 11.81
C ASP A 46 2.58 -2.38 10.66
N GLY A 47 2.52 -1.92 9.40
CA GLY A 47 2.72 -2.76 8.22
C GLY A 47 1.59 -3.76 7.98
N VAL A 48 0.44 -3.58 8.63
CA VAL A 48 -0.72 -4.46 8.50
C VAL A 48 -1.73 -3.87 7.52
N PHE A 49 -2.10 -4.65 6.51
CA PHE A 49 -3.17 -4.29 5.57
C PHE A 49 -4.57 -4.54 6.16
N GLY A 50 -4.83 -3.93 7.32
CA GLY A 50 -6.08 -4.04 8.09
C GLY A 50 -7.18 -3.09 7.60
N LEU A 51 -8.31 -3.06 8.33
CA LEU A 51 -9.51 -2.31 7.94
C LEU A 51 -9.22 -0.82 7.69
N LEU A 52 -8.52 -0.15 8.62
CA LEU A 52 -8.21 1.28 8.49
C LEU A 52 -7.34 1.58 7.26
N THR A 53 -6.32 0.74 7.03
CA THR A 53 -5.45 0.83 5.85
C THR A 53 -6.26 0.64 4.56
N ARG A 54 -7.14 -0.37 4.51
CA ARG A 54 -8.04 -0.63 3.37
C ARG A 54 -8.99 0.53 3.10
N THR A 55 -9.72 0.99 4.12
CA THR A 55 -10.65 2.12 4.01
C THR A 55 -9.94 3.37 3.51
N LYS A 56 -8.74 3.66 4.02
CA LYS A 56 -7.97 4.83 3.59
C LYS A 56 -7.52 4.71 2.15
N LEU A 57 -7.03 3.54 1.74
CA LEU A 57 -6.58 3.25 0.38
C LEU A 57 -7.76 3.31 -0.61
N ALA A 58 -8.95 2.85 -0.21
CA ALA A 58 -10.18 2.93 -0.99
C ALA A 58 -10.65 4.38 -1.24
N ASN A 59 -10.68 5.18 -0.18
CA ASN A 59 -11.06 6.59 -0.27
C ASN A 59 -10.13 7.39 -1.18
N ILE A 60 -8.87 6.97 -1.24
CA ILE A 60 -7.81 7.55 -2.03
C ILE A 60 -7.95 7.19 -3.52
N THR A 61 -8.31 5.94 -3.84
CA THR A 61 -8.44 5.47 -5.23
C THR A 61 -9.83 5.65 -5.83
N GLY A 62 -10.83 6.01 -5.02
CA GLY A 62 -12.24 6.07 -5.43
C GLY A 62 -12.86 4.68 -5.67
N VAL A 63 -12.17 3.61 -5.28
CA VAL A 63 -12.61 2.21 -5.43
C VAL A 63 -12.65 1.58 -4.05
N LEU A 64 -13.78 0.95 -3.68
CA LEU A 64 -13.86 0.16 -2.45
C LEU A 64 -12.90 -1.05 -2.54
N VAL A 65 -11.92 -1.12 -1.62
CA VAL A 65 -10.91 -2.20 -1.53
C VAL A 65 -10.99 -2.99 -0.23
#